data_AF-A0A6C1NJQ6-F1
#
_entry.id   AF-A0A6C1NJQ6-F1
#
_cell.length_a   1.000
_cell.length_b   1.000
_cell.length_c   1.000
_cell.angle_alpha   90.00
_cell.angle_beta   90.00
_cell.angle_gamma   90.00
#
_symmetry.space_group_name_H-M   'P 1'
#
loop_
_entity.id
_entity.type
_entity.pdbx_description
1 polymer ?
#
loop_
_entity_poly.entity_id
_entity_poly.type
_entity_poly.pdbx_seq_one_letter_code
_entity_poly.pdbx_strand_id
1 'polypeptide(L)'
;MGKLTIKQSAAGLLAGILLSTGAMAAPLLDFETSLENSSVEVVGGWDIGLGDLQLNLSDNLATTNFSLAQGESHTFDFFNIKLPKLGVGDTDISATLAFLQPEETSGTGEGNGFWISKLFFSAGDLLWENQPGVIE
;
A
#
# COMPACT_ATOMS: atom_id res chain seq x y z
N MET A 1 8.98 -0.38 -7.67
CA MET A 1 7.61 -0.84 -7.37
C MET A 1 7.35 -0.53 -5.91
N GLY A 2 6.29 0.22 -5.60
CA GLY A 2 5.87 0.48 -4.23
C GLY A 2 5.15 -0.75 -3.70
N LYS A 3 5.80 -1.47 -2.78
CA LYS A 3 5.22 -2.66 -2.13
C LYS A 3 4.51 -2.26 -0.86
N LEU A 4 3.39 -2.91 -0.60
CA LEU A 4 2.58 -2.67 0.58
C LEU A 4 2.31 -3.96 1.33
N THR A 5 2.43 -3.93 2.65
CA THR A 5 2.15 -5.06 3.56
C THR A 5 0.95 -4.76 4.46
N ILE A 6 -0.16 -5.46 4.27
CA ILE A 6 -1.33 -5.35 5.14
C ILE A 6 -1.15 -6.30 6.32
N LYS A 7 -1.55 -5.87 7.53
CA LYS A 7 -1.54 -6.68 8.74
C LYS A 7 -2.93 -6.66 9.37
N GLN A 8 -3.47 -7.83 9.69
CA GLN A 8 -4.71 -7.90 10.46
C GLN A 8 -4.41 -7.75 11.96
N SER A 9 -4.92 -6.68 12.58
CA SER A 9 -4.90 -6.46 14.04
C SER A 9 -6.07 -7.19 14.72
N ALA A 10 -5.91 -7.46 16.02
CA ALA A 10 -6.92 -8.15 16.83
C ALA A 10 -8.07 -7.23 17.32
N ALA A 11 -8.03 -5.92 17.07
CA ALA A 11 -8.84 -4.96 17.83
C ALA A 11 -10.27 -4.74 17.28
N GLY A 12 -10.63 -5.33 16.14
CA GLY A 12 -11.88 -5.02 15.43
C GLY A 12 -13.01 -6.05 15.43
N LEU A 13 -12.97 -7.17 16.16
CA LEU A 13 -14.03 -8.21 16.08
C LEU A 13 -14.68 -8.54 17.43
N LEU A 14 -15.28 -7.54 18.09
CA LEU A 14 -16.24 -7.75 19.18
C LEU A 14 -17.66 -7.84 18.63
N ALA A 15 -18.02 -8.98 18.06
CA ALA A 15 -19.43 -9.35 17.85
C ALA A 15 -19.63 -10.85 18.06
N GLY A 16 -19.67 -11.24 19.34
CA GLY A 16 -20.38 -12.42 19.85
C GLY A 16 -20.03 -13.79 19.29
N ILE A 17 -19.51 -14.68 20.15
CA ILE A 17 -20.24 -15.87 20.66
C ILE A 17 -19.26 -16.92 21.25
N LEU A 18 -19.52 -17.21 22.53
CA LEU A 18 -19.35 -18.47 23.28
C LEU A 18 -18.05 -19.29 23.21
N LEU A 19 -17.47 -19.44 24.41
CA LEU A 19 -16.52 -20.48 24.82
C LEU A 19 -16.98 -21.88 24.35
N SER A 20 -16.28 -22.43 23.36
CA SER A 20 -16.16 -23.89 23.21
C SER A 20 -14.73 -24.23 22.79
N THR A 21 -14.06 -25.04 23.60
CA THR A 21 -12.71 -25.56 23.35
C THR A 21 -12.75 -26.62 22.24
N GLY A 22 -12.84 -26.17 20.99
CA GLY A 22 -12.34 -26.89 19.82
C GLY A 22 -11.16 -26.11 19.26
N ALA A 23 -10.28 -26.74 18.48
CA ALA A 23 -9.30 -26.00 17.69
C ALA A 23 -10.08 -25.08 16.73
N MET A 24 -10.32 -23.83 17.16
CA MET A 24 -10.98 -22.84 16.32
C MET A 24 -10.02 -22.52 15.18
N ALA A 25 -10.44 -22.76 13.95
CA ALA A 25 -9.81 -22.12 12.81
C ALA A 25 -9.85 -20.61 13.08
N ALA A 26 -8.69 -19.95 13.03
CA ALA A 26 -8.64 -18.50 13.19
C ALA A 26 -9.59 -17.89 12.14
N PRO A 27 -10.46 -16.94 12.52
CA PRO A 27 -11.35 -16.30 11.56
C PRO A 27 -10.53 -15.69 10.43
N LEU A 28 -10.89 -16.03 9.20
CA LEU A 28 -10.32 -15.45 7.98
C LEU A 28 -11.12 -14.19 7.63
N LEU A 29 -10.41 -13.12 7.31
CA LEU A 29 -11.01 -11.90 6.77
C LEU A 29 -10.61 -11.74 5.32
N ASP A 30 -11.60 -11.60 4.45
CA ASP A 30 -11.42 -11.42 3.02
C ASP A 30 -11.19 -9.94 2.70
N PHE A 31 -10.18 -9.69 1.87
CA PHE A 31 -9.80 -8.39 1.38
C PHE A 31 -9.94 -8.35 -0.14
N GLU A 32 -10.58 -7.30 -0.62
CA GLU A 32 -10.69 -6.98 -2.04
C GLU A 32 -10.35 -5.50 -2.21
N THR A 33 -9.31 -5.18 -2.97
CA THR A 33 -8.87 -3.78 -3.13
C THR A 33 -9.70 -3.04 -4.18
N SER A 34 -9.92 -1.74 -3.97
CA SER A 34 -10.60 -0.87 -4.93
C SER A 34 -9.60 -0.02 -5.70
N LEU A 35 -9.48 -0.21 -7.00
CA LEU A 35 -8.68 0.67 -7.86
C LEU A 35 -9.31 2.07 -7.95
N GLU A 36 -10.64 2.16 -8.03
CA GLU A 36 -11.38 3.43 -8.22
C GLU A 36 -11.29 4.35 -6.99
N ASN A 37 -11.26 3.76 -5.79
CA ASN A 37 -11.21 4.51 -4.53
C ASN A 37 -9.80 4.61 -3.95
N SER A 38 -8.80 4.04 -4.60
CA SER A 38 -7.39 4.17 -4.20
C SER A 38 -6.73 5.34 -4.92
N SER A 39 -5.67 5.88 -4.34
CA SER A 39 -4.90 6.98 -4.93
C SER A 39 -3.44 6.95 -4.51
N VAL A 40 -2.59 7.54 -5.34
CA VAL A 40 -1.19 7.81 -5.03
C VAL A 40 -0.78 9.11 -5.72
N GLU A 41 -0.14 10.00 -4.99
CA GLU A 41 0.28 11.30 -5.52
C GLU A 41 1.57 11.80 -4.87
N VAL A 42 2.30 12.63 -5.62
CA VAL A 42 3.43 13.40 -5.10
C VAL A 42 2.88 14.67 -4.47
N VAL A 43 3.11 14.86 -3.17
CA VAL A 43 2.63 16.03 -2.41
C VAL A 43 3.75 17.03 -2.09
N GLY A 44 5.01 16.62 -2.25
CA GLY A 44 6.16 17.41 -1.87
C GLY A 44 7.49 16.87 -2.39
N GLY A 45 8.57 17.52 -1.95
CA GLY A 45 9.95 17.21 -2.33
C GLY A 45 10.54 18.15 -3.37
N TRP A 46 11.70 17.75 -3.91
CA TRP A 46 12.44 18.48 -4.94
C TRP A 46 12.96 17.52 -6.01
N ASP A 47 12.93 17.97 -7.26
CA ASP A 47 13.36 17.21 -8.41
C ASP A 47 14.36 18.05 -9.23
N ILE A 48 15.56 17.51 -9.45
CA ILE A 48 16.52 18.03 -10.45
C ILE A 48 16.75 17.00 -11.54
N GLY A 49 15.72 16.80 -12.37
CA GLY A 49 15.70 15.83 -13.44
C GLY A 49 15.32 16.39 -14.82
N LEU A 50 15.62 15.59 -15.84
CA LEU A 50 15.15 15.78 -17.21
C LEU A 50 13.94 14.86 -17.44
N GLY A 51 12.77 15.43 -17.25
CA GLY A 51 11.46 14.77 -17.28
C GLY A 51 10.81 14.74 -15.90
N ASP A 52 9.59 14.19 -15.85
CA ASP A 52 8.80 14.18 -14.62
C ASP A 52 8.79 12.77 -13.97
N LEU A 53 8.78 12.75 -12.64
CA LEU A 53 8.41 11.57 -11.85
C LEU A 53 6.93 11.26 -12.06
N GLN A 54 6.60 10.00 -12.38
CA GLN A 54 5.20 9.57 -12.54
C GLN A 54 4.87 8.45 -11.56
N LEU A 55 3.76 8.61 -10.84
CA LEU A 55 3.17 7.60 -9.98
C LEU A 55 1.88 7.10 -10.63
N ASN A 56 1.70 5.79 -10.70
CA ASN A 56 0.48 5.18 -11.20
C ASN A 56 0.13 3.98 -10.32
N LEU A 57 -1.14 3.85 -9.93
CA LEU A 57 -1.62 2.64 -9.27
C LEU A 57 -1.28 1.41 -10.11
N SER A 58 -1.04 0.29 -9.44
CA SER A 58 -0.74 -0.98 -10.09
C SER A 58 -1.98 -1.47 -10.83
N ASP A 59 -1.84 -1.86 -12.10
CA ASP A 59 -2.94 -2.45 -12.88
C ASP A 59 -3.53 -3.69 -12.18
N ASN A 60 -2.70 -4.41 -11.43
CA ASN A 60 -3.11 -5.61 -10.69
C ASN A 60 -4.01 -5.28 -9.49
N LEU A 61 -4.03 -4.02 -9.02
CA LEU A 61 -4.80 -3.61 -7.84
C LEU A 61 -6.31 -3.82 -8.04
N ALA A 62 -6.83 -3.73 -9.27
CA ALA A 62 -8.25 -4.02 -9.53
C ALA A 62 -8.62 -5.50 -9.33
N THR A 63 -7.64 -6.39 -9.31
CA THR A 63 -7.83 -7.85 -9.21
C THR A 63 -7.22 -8.46 -7.95
N THR A 64 -6.62 -7.64 -7.08
CA THR A 64 -5.99 -8.12 -5.87
C THR A 64 -7.07 -8.47 -4.84
N ASN A 65 -7.17 -9.75 -4.55
CA ASN A 65 -7.97 -10.30 -3.46
C ASN A 65 -7.15 -11.31 -2.67
N PHE A 66 -7.36 -11.35 -1.36
CA PHE A 66 -6.66 -12.27 -0.47
C PHE A 66 -7.42 -12.40 0.85
N SER A 67 -7.18 -13.49 1.58
CA SER A 67 -7.72 -13.68 2.93
C SER A 67 -6.57 -13.67 3.93
N LEU A 68 -6.77 -13.03 5.09
CA LEU A 68 -5.81 -13.05 6.20
C LEU A 68 -6.44 -13.67 7.43
N ALA A 69 -5.70 -14.58 8.07
CA ALA A 69 -5.97 -14.98 9.45
C ALA A 69 -5.38 -13.95 10.44
N GLN A 70 -5.78 -14.07 11.71
CA GLN A 70 -5.32 -13.17 12.76
C GLN A 70 -3.79 -13.19 12.91
N GLY A 71 -3.20 -11.99 12.82
CA GLY A 71 -1.76 -11.79 12.89
C GLY A 71 -1.01 -12.12 11.60
N GLU A 72 -1.71 -12.54 10.54
CA GLU A 72 -1.13 -12.74 9.22
C GLU A 72 -0.94 -11.40 8.49
N SER A 73 -0.01 -11.41 7.53
CA SER A 73 0.27 -10.27 6.68
C SER A 73 0.41 -10.67 5.22
N HIS A 74 -0.10 -9.84 4.31
CA HIS A 74 0.03 -10.04 2.87
C HIS A 74 0.75 -8.86 2.22
N THR A 75 1.67 -9.14 1.30
CA THR A 75 2.41 -8.12 0.55
C THR A 75 2.04 -8.17 -0.93
N PHE A 76 1.68 -7.02 -1.51
CA PHE A 76 1.37 -6.89 -2.93
C PHE A 76 1.92 -5.58 -3.53
N ASP A 77 1.92 -5.50 -4.85
CA ASP A 77 2.34 -4.31 -5.59
C ASP A 77 1.18 -3.31 -5.67
N PHE A 78 1.30 -2.19 -4.95
CA PHE A 78 0.24 -1.19 -4.85
C PHE A 78 0.33 -0.14 -5.96
N PHE A 79 1.53 0.35 -6.26
CA PHE A 79 1.75 1.31 -7.34
C PHE A 79 3.14 1.20 -7.97
N ASN A 80 3.26 1.81 -9.15
CA ASN A 80 4.47 1.90 -9.93
C ASN A 80 5.03 3.32 -9.89
N ILE A 81 6.35 3.40 -9.74
CA ILE A 81 7.11 4.64 -9.82
C ILE A 81 7.90 4.60 -11.12
N LYS A 82 7.66 5.56 -11.99
CA LYS A 82 8.45 5.77 -13.19
C LYS A 82 9.34 6.98 -12.98
N LEU A 83 10.63 6.71 -12.82
CA LEU A 83 11.66 7.72 -12.64
C LEU A 83 11.93 8.45 -13.97
N PRO A 84 12.30 9.74 -13.92
CA PRO A 84 12.74 10.46 -15.11
C PRO A 84 14.05 9.89 -15.65
N LYS A 85 14.39 10.23 -16.90
CA LYS A 85 15.53 9.61 -17.62
C LYS A 85 16.89 9.95 -17.02
N LEU A 86 17.00 11.13 -16.44
CA LEU A 86 18.21 11.64 -15.81
C LEU A 86 17.78 12.53 -14.65
N GLY A 87 18.43 12.42 -13.51
CA GLY A 87 18.20 13.33 -12.39
C GLY A 87 18.48 12.72 -11.04
N VAL A 88 18.23 13.51 -10.03
CA VAL A 88 18.15 13.08 -8.64
C VAL A 88 17.07 13.90 -7.97
N GLY A 89 16.38 13.31 -7.02
CA GLY A 89 15.34 14.02 -6.30
C GLY A 89 14.92 13.31 -5.05
N ASP A 90 14.14 14.04 -4.29
CA ASP A 90 13.47 13.62 -3.08
C ASP A 90 11.98 13.91 -3.27
N THR A 91 11.12 13.01 -2.81
CA THR A 91 9.68 13.11 -3.05
C THR A 91 8.90 12.64 -1.84
N ASP A 92 7.93 13.45 -1.47
CA ASP A 92 6.93 13.08 -0.47
C ASP A 92 5.72 12.50 -1.20
N ILE A 93 5.32 11.29 -0.81
CA ILE A 93 4.22 10.54 -1.40
C ILE A 93 3.08 10.46 -0.38
N SER A 94 1.89 10.84 -0.81
CA SER A 94 0.64 10.53 -0.13
C SER A 94 -0.07 9.42 -0.89
N ALA A 95 -0.62 8.45 -0.17
CA ALA A 95 -1.36 7.36 -0.80
C ALA A 95 -2.55 6.91 0.04
N THR A 96 -3.64 6.56 -0.65
CA THR A 96 -4.86 6.01 -0.07
C THR A 96 -5.07 4.61 -0.65
N LEU A 97 -5.10 3.60 0.20
CA LEU A 97 -5.57 2.26 -0.19
C LEU A 97 -7.01 2.09 0.28
N ALA A 98 -7.90 1.83 -0.66
CA ALA A 98 -9.29 1.50 -0.38
C ALA A 98 -9.59 0.03 -0.67
N PHE A 99 -10.55 -0.52 0.07
CA PHE A 99 -11.04 -1.87 -0.08
C PHE A 99 -12.54 -1.87 -0.42
N LEU A 100 -12.93 -2.77 -1.32
CA LEU A 100 -14.32 -3.17 -1.53
C LEU A 100 -14.78 -4.15 -0.42
N GLN A 101 -13.85 -4.96 0.09
CA GLN A 101 -14.06 -5.86 1.22
C GLN A 101 -12.86 -5.83 2.18
N PRO A 102 -13.09 -5.84 3.51
CA PRO A 102 -14.36 -5.60 4.18
C PRO A 102 -14.92 -4.20 3.82
N GLU A 103 -16.26 -4.09 3.73
CA GLU A 103 -16.96 -2.97 3.08
C GLU A 103 -16.44 -1.60 3.51
N GLU A 104 -16.16 -0.75 2.51
CA GLU A 104 -15.79 0.68 2.61
C GLU A 104 -14.68 1.01 3.60
N THR A 105 -13.75 0.08 3.82
CA THR A 105 -12.54 0.39 4.59
C THR A 105 -11.47 1.02 3.69
N SER A 106 -10.79 2.04 4.21
CA SER A 106 -9.63 2.64 3.55
C SER A 106 -8.58 3.02 4.58
N GLY A 107 -7.31 2.89 4.23
CA GLY A 107 -6.19 3.37 5.02
C GLY A 107 -5.32 4.31 4.21
N THR A 108 -5.05 5.50 4.75
CA THR A 108 -4.12 6.46 4.17
C THR A 108 -2.71 6.25 4.74
N GLY A 109 -1.72 6.69 3.98
CA GLY A 109 -0.33 6.64 4.40
C GLY A 109 0.51 7.68 3.70
N GLU A 110 1.63 7.99 4.34
CA GLU A 110 2.58 9.01 3.91
C GLU A 110 3.99 8.42 3.99
N GLY A 111 4.81 8.75 3.01
CA GLY A 111 6.18 8.29 2.94
C GLY A 111 7.07 9.24 2.16
N ASN A 112 8.36 9.17 2.45
CA ASN A 112 9.38 9.94 1.76
C ASN A 112 10.27 8.99 0.95
N GLY A 113 10.61 9.39 -0.28
CA GLY A 113 11.42 8.62 -1.18
C GLY A 113 12.55 9.43 -1.80
N PHE A 114 13.70 8.77 -1.94
CA PHE A 114 14.84 9.31 -2.69
C PHE A 114 14.98 8.55 -4.00
N TRP A 115 15.38 9.24 -5.07
CA TRP A 115 15.69 8.59 -6.34
C TRP A 115 16.87 9.22 -7.05
N ILE A 116 17.56 8.40 -7.84
CA ILE A 116 18.65 8.79 -8.73
C ILE A 116 18.50 8.06 -10.06
N SER A 117 18.62 8.79 -11.16
CA SER A 117 18.54 8.24 -12.51
C SER A 117 19.69 8.76 -13.38
N LYS A 118 20.37 7.83 -14.05
CA LYS A 118 21.41 8.06 -15.05
C LYS A 118 21.08 7.30 -16.34
N LEU A 119 21.77 7.61 -17.43
CA LEU A 119 21.48 7.12 -18.78
C LEU A 119 21.23 5.60 -18.91
N PHE A 120 21.83 4.78 -18.04
CA PHE A 120 21.75 3.32 -18.07
C PHE A 120 21.36 2.68 -16.74
N PHE A 121 21.10 3.46 -15.70
CA PHE A 121 20.70 2.91 -14.40
C PHE A 121 19.84 3.91 -13.64
N SER A 122 18.87 3.37 -12.91
CA SER A 122 18.05 4.12 -11.97
C SER A 122 17.95 3.35 -10.67
N ALA A 123 17.97 4.07 -9.56
CA ALA A 123 17.78 3.51 -8.23
C ALA A 123 16.95 4.48 -7.40
N GLY A 124 16.29 3.96 -6.37
CA GLY A 124 15.56 4.77 -5.43
C GLY A 124 15.07 3.91 -4.29
N ASP A 125 14.62 4.59 -3.25
CA ASP A 125 14.02 3.97 -2.09
C ASP A 125 12.79 4.77 -1.68
N LEU A 126 11.86 4.11 -1.00
CA LEU A 126 10.66 4.71 -0.45
C LEU A 126 10.46 4.18 0.96
N LEU A 127 10.49 5.09 1.93
CA LEU A 127 10.25 4.80 3.32
C LEU A 127 8.87 5.33 3.72
N TRP A 128 8.01 4.44 4.21
CA TRP A 128 6.72 4.83 4.78
C TRP A 128 6.91 5.32 6.21
N GLU A 129 6.41 6.50 6.51
CA GLU A 129 6.24 6.97 7.88
C GLU A 129 4.96 6.38 8.48
N ASN A 130 3.87 6.46 7.70
CA ASN A 130 2.59 5.81 7.98
C ASN A 130 2.21 4.97 6.77
N GLN A 131 1.99 3.68 6.97
CA GLN A 131 1.73 2.77 5.87
C GLN A 131 0.23 2.74 5.53
N PRO A 132 -0.17 2.90 4.26
CA PRO A 132 -1.58 2.79 3.91
C PRO A 132 -2.09 1.36 4.14
N GLY A 133 -3.37 1.23 4.53
CA GLY A 133 -4.02 -0.05 4.75
C GLY A 133 -3.74 -0.72 6.11
N VAL A 134 -3.23 0.00 7.11
CA VAL A 134 -3.36 -0.46 8.51
C VAL A 134 -4.84 -0.30 8.90
N ILE A 135 -5.56 -1.41 8.98
CA ILE A 135 -6.91 -1.44 9.54
C ILE A 135 -6.74 -1.80 11.01
N GLU A 136 -7.06 -0.88 11.92
CA GLU A 136 -7.03 -1.11 13.37
C GLU A 136 -8.24 -1.90 13.87
#